data_AF-A0A7C7APR2-F1
#
_entry.id   AF-A0A7C7APR2-F1
#
_cell.length_a   1.000
_cell.length_b   1.000
_cell.length_c   1.000
_cell.angle_alpha   90.00
_cell.angle_beta   90.00
_cell.angle_gamma   90.00
#
_symmetry.space_group_name_H-M   'P 1'
#
loop_
_entity.id
_entity.type
_entity.pdbx_description
1 polymer ?
#
loop_
_entity_poly.entity_id
_entity_poly.type
_entity_poly.pdbx_seq_one_letter_code
_entity_poly.pdbx_strand_id
1 'polypeptide(L)' 'MNYIEWAKEYYRDAQNVKQILDRLKTERKLCKGKDMKEYNRRIETLQAMYKDCRETGELLYQKGLKDGEAVA' A
#
# COMPACT_ATOMS: atom_id res chain seq x y z
N MET A 1 3.00 -13.58 -18.83
CA MET A 1 3.04 -12.92 -17.50
C MET A 1 1.92 -11.90 -17.50
N ASN A 2 0.96 -11.94 -16.56
CA ASN A 2 -0.18 -11.01 -16.56
C ASN A 2 0.08 -9.84 -15.61
N TYR A 3 0.86 -8.87 -16.06
CA TYR A 3 1.26 -7.72 -15.24
C TYR A 3 0.08 -6.86 -14.78
N ILE A 4 -0.98 -6.77 -15.58
CA ILE A 4 -2.20 -6.03 -15.23
C ILE A 4 -2.92 -6.70 -14.06
N GLU A 5 -3.02 -8.04 -14.06
CA GLU A 5 -3.66 -8.74 -12.95
C GLU A 5 -2.86 -8.62 -11.65
N TRP A 6 -1.54 -8.75 -11.73
CA TRP A 6 -0.67 -8.53 -10.57
C TRP A 6 -0.72 -7.09 -10.06
N ALA A 7 -0.81 -6.09 -10.95
CA ALA A 7 -1.01 -4.71 -10.54
C ALA A 7 -2.27 -4.54 -9.68
N LYS A 8 -3.39 -5.18 -10.06
CA LYS A 8 -4.63 -5.15 -9.27
C LYS A 8 -4.47 -5.79 -7.90
N GLU A 9 -3.71 -6.88 -7.79
CA GLU A 9 -3.41 -7.52 -6.51
C GLU A 9 -2.64 -6.56 -5.59
N TYR A 10 -1.58 -5.93 -6.09
CA TYR A 10 -0.81 -4.92 -5.35
C TYR A 10 -1.65 -3.70 -4.94
N TYR A 11 -2.55 -3.22 -5.81
CA TYR A 11 -3.46 -2.14 -5.45
C TYR A 11 -4.48 -2.56 -4.39
N ARG A 12 -4.97 -3.81 -4.41
CA ARG A 12 -5.85 -4.36 -3.37
C ARG A 12 -5.12 -4.42 -2.03
N ASP A 13 -3.88 -4.90 -2.02
CA ASP A 13 -3.06 -4.96 -0.81
C ASP A 13 -2.75 -3.56 -0.27
N ALA A 14 -2.41 -2.60 -1.13
CA ALA A 14 -2.25 -1.21 -0.73
C ALA A 14 -3.53 -0.66 -0.08
N GLN A 15 -4.71 -0.97 -0.62
CA GLN A 15 -5.97 -0.54 -0.03
C GLN A 15 -6.23 -1.18 1.33
N ASN A 16 -5.91 -2.47 1.51
CA ASN A 16 -6.02 -3.16 2.79
C ASN A 16 -5.09 -2.54 3.85
N VAL A 17 -3.82 -2.28 3.49
CA VAL A 17 -2.85 -1.61 4.37
C VAL A 17 -3.33 -0.21 4.74
N LYS A 18 -3.89 0.54 3.78
CA LYS A 18 -4.43 1.88 4.03
C LYS A 18 -5.57 1.86 5.04
N GLN A 19 -6.49 0.91 4.97
CA GLN A 19 -7.58 0.78 5.94
C GLN A 19 -7.07 0.54 7.37
N ILE A 20 -6.07 -0.34 7.52
CA ILE A 20 -5.44 -0.61 8.81
C ILE A 20 -4.70 0.64 9.31
N LEU A 21 -3.98 1.32 8.43
CA LEU A 21 -3.25 2.55 8.72
C LEU A 21 -4.19 3.67 9.22
N ASP A 22 -5.33 3.87 8.56
CA ASP A 22 -6.30 4.90 8.92
C ASP A 22 -6.96 4.61 10.28
N ARG A 23 -7.23 3.33 10.56
CA ARG A 23 -7.66 2.88 11.89
C ARG A 23 -6.61 3.17 12.96
N LEU A 24 -5.34 2.78 12.74
CA LEU A 24 -4.25 3.00 13.69
C LEU A 24 -3.98 4.49 13.94
N LYS A 25 -4.06 5.33 12.91
CA LYS A 25 -3.96 6.79 13.07
C LYS A 25 -5.08 7.34 13.96
N THR A 26 -6.28 6.77 13.87
CA THR A 26 -7.41 7.15 14.72
C THR A 26 -7.19 6.70 16.16
N GLU A 27 -6.80 5.44 16.38
CA GLU A 27 -6.47 4.90 17.71
C GLU A 27 -5.31 5.68 18.37
N ARG A 28 -4.27 6.02 17.60
CA ARG A 28 -3.14 6.84 18.05
C ARG A 28 -3.55 8.21 18.58
N LYS A 29 -4.61 8.84 18.04
CA LYS A 29 -5.12 10.13 18.52
C LYS A 29 -5.76 10.02 19.92
N LEU A 30 -6.24 8.83 20.28
CA LEU A 30 -6.93 8.56 21.54
C LEU A 30 -5.96 8.07 22.64
N CYS A 31 -4.80 7.51 22.27
CA CYS A 31 -3.77 7.07 23.21
C CYS A 31 -2.95 8.21 23.83
N LYS A 32 -2.50 8.02 25.08
CA LYS A 32 -1.59 8.91 25.80
C LYS A 32 -0.40 8.12 26.38
N GLY A 33 0.76 8.74 26.47
CA GLY A 33 1.93 8.16 27.14
C GLY A 33 2.68 7.13 26.30
N LYS A 34 3.18 6.06 26.93
CA LYS A 34 4.14 5.11 26.34
C LYS A 34 3.61 4.39 25.09
N ASP A 35 2.29 4.21 25.01
CA ASP A 35 1.63 3.56 23.87
C ASP A 35 1.75 4.37 22.57
N MET A 36 1.87 5.70 22.65
CA MET A 36 1.99 6.55 21.46
C MET A 36 3.22 6.23 20.60
N LYS A 37 4.36 5.87 21.23
CA LYS A 37 5.58 5.52 20.49
C LYS A 37 5.40 4.24 19.69
N GLU A 38 4.70 3.26 20.26
CA GLU A 38 4.40 1.99 19.59
C GLU A 38 3.44 2.20 18.41
N TYR A 39 2.39 3.01 18.59
CA TYR A 39 1.50 3.39 17.49
C TYR A 39 2.24 4.11 16.37
N ASN A 40 3.10 5.09 16.69
CA ASN A 40 3.88 5.80 15.69
C ASN A 40 4.75 4.86 14.87
N ARG A 41 5.47 3.92 15.51
CA ARG A 41 6.29 2.91 14.81
C ARG A 41 5.47 2.05 13.87
N ARG A 42 4.31 1.54 14.34
CA ARG A 42 3.41 0.73 13.50
C ARG A 42 2.87 1.51 12.31
N ILE A 43 2.50 2.78 12.54
CA ILE A 43 2.03 3.70 11.49
C ILE A 43 3.12 3.91 10.45
N GLU A 44 4.38 4.16 10.85
CA GLU A 44 5.51 4.34 9.94
C GLU A 44 5.76 3.09 9.09
N THR A 45 5.77 1.91 9.70
CA THR A 45 5.94 0.64 8.96
C THR A 45 4.83 0.44 7.94
N LEU A 46 3.57 0.64 8.32
CA LEU A 46 2.43 0.45 7.41
C LEU A 46 2.38 1.53 6.32
N GLN A 47 2.87 2.74 6.59
CA GLN A 47 3.04 3.77 5.57
C GLN A 47 4.05 3.35 4.50
N ALA A 48 5.19 2.78 4.91
CA ALA A 48 6.18 2.25 3.98
C ALA A 48 5.58 1.12 3.12
N MET A 49 4.94 0.14 3.76
CA MET A 49 4.28 -0.98 3.04
C MET A 49 3.21 -0.49 2.06
N TYR A 50 2.37 0.46 2.46
CA TYR A 50 1.37 1.05 1.59
C TYR A 50 2.00 1.67 0.34
N LYS A 51 3.08 2.43 0.53
CA LYS A 51 3.81 3.09 -0.54
C LYS A 51 4.41 2.06 -1.49
N ASP A 52 5.11 1.06 -0.95
CA ASP A 52 5.76 0.01 -1.74
C ASP A 52 4.75 -0.79 -2.58
N CYS A 53 3.61 -1.18 -1.99
CA CYS A 53 2.55 -1.87 -2.73
C CYS A 53 1.98 -1.00 -3.85
N ARG A 54 1.74 0.28 -3.58
CA ARG A 54 1.19 1.21 -4.58
C ARG A 54 2.17 1.44 -5.73
N GLU A 55 3.44 1.68 -5.43
CA GLU A 55 4.48 1.92 -6.43
C GLU A 55 4.73 0.67 -7.28
N THR A 56 4.74 -0.51 -6.65
CA THR A 56 4.88 -1.79 -7.37
C THR A 56 3.69 -2.04 -8.29
N GLY A 57 2.46 -1.82 -7.80
CA GLY A 57 1.25 -1.91 -8.61
C GLY A 57 1.30 -0.99 -9.83
N GLU A 58 1.76 0.26 -9.64
CA GLU A 58 1.92 1.22 -10.73
C GLU A 58 2.95 0.75 -11.77
N LEU A 59 4.13 0.30 -11.34
CA LEU A 59 5.15 -0.21 -12.25
C LEU A 59 4.66 -1.41 -13.08
N LEU A 60 3.93 -2.33 -12.44
CA LEU A 60 3.32 -3.48 -13.11
C LEU A 60 2.24 -3.07 -14.09
N TYR A 61 1.39 -2.11 -13.71
CA TYR A 61 0.34 -1.60 -14.60
C TYR A 61 0.93 -0.95 -15.85
N GLN A 62 1.90 -0.05 -15.67
CA GLN A 62 2.60 0.61 -16.78
C GLN A 62 3.34 -0.39 -17.68
N LYS A 63 3.94 -1.44 -17.10
CA LYS A 63 4.56 -2.52 -17.87
C LYS A 63 3.53 -3.31 -18.67
N GLY A 64 2.40 -3.65 -18.05
CA GLY A 64 1.30 -4.36 -18.70
C GLY A 64 0.69 -3.58 -19.86
N LEU A 65 0.55 -2.26 -19.74
CA LEU A 65 0.09 -1.40 -20.85
C LEU A 65 1.05 -1.43 -22.03
N LYS A 66 2.35 -1.22 -21.78
CA LYS A 66 3.39 -1.27 -22.82
C LYS A 66 3.45 -2.62 -23.53
N ASP A 67 3.31 -3.71 -22.79
CA ASP A 67 3.34 -5.06 -23.35
C ASP A 67 2.05 -5.36 -24.15
N GLY A 68 0.92 -4.74 -23.81
CA GLY A 68 -0.31 -4.82 -24.60
C GLY A 68 -0.27 -4.00 -25.90
N GLU A 69 0.35 -2.83 -25.87
CA GLU A 69 0.55 -1.96 -27.04
C GLU A 69 1.56 -2.54 -28.05
N ALA A 70 2.57 -3.28 -27.59
CA ALA A 70 3.57 -3.92 -28.47
C ALA A 70 3.04 -5.13 -29.26
N VAL A 71 1.82 -5.60 -28.96
CA VAL A 71 1.19 -6.78 -29.55
C VAL A 71 -0.03 -6.41 -30.41
N ALA A 72 -0.38 -5.12 -30.47
CA ALA A 72 -1.45 -4.55 -31.30
C ALA A 72 -0.88 -3.93 -32.59
#